data_AF-A0A8H8RAS8-F1
#
_entry.id   AF-A0A8H8RAS8-F1
#
_cell.length_a   1.000
_cell.length_b   1.000
_cell.length_c   1.000
_cell.angle_alpha   90.00
_cell.angle_beta   90.00
_cell.angle_gamma   90.00
#
_symmetry.space_group_name_H-M   'P 1'
#
loop_
_entity.id
_entity.type
_entity.pdbx_description
1 polymer ?
#
loop_
_entity_poly.entity_id
_entity_poly.type
_entity_poly.pdbx_seq_one_letter_code
_entity_poly.pdbx_strand_id
1 'polypeptide(L)'
;MLRGELYEAPVKNPHKNDSNIQSDVAEKHPEADVKGIDVSPIQPTWVPPNARFELDDYNLEWQDIDKYDLIHQRELLGSIPDWPKFYRECFKALKPGGWIDCSEPGLYFESFYDTLGEDHAYKTWGTAMFEAGNKAGLSFDVAPYMKGWLEDAGFINVRERKFCCTIGKWSKDPWEREVGVWEQLRLDAGCQDFCERRFMNELG
;
A
#
# COMPACT_ATOMS: atom_id res chain seq x y z
N MET A 1 -6.29 8.45 -6.33
CA MET A 1 -5.69 7.98 -7.61
C MET A 1 -6.73 7.37 -8.56
N LEU A 2 -7.61 6.47 -8.09
CA LEU A 2 -8.53 5.72 -8.94
C LEU A 2 -9.87 6.42 -9.29
N ARG A 3 -9.95 7.75 -9.17
CA ARG A 3 -11.11 8.58 -9.58
C ARG A 3 -12.48 8.06 -9.08
N GLY A 4 -12.54 7.57 -7.84
CA GLY A 4 -13.77 7.09 -7.19
C GLY A 4 -13.90 5.56 -7.12
N GLU A 5 -13.03 4.81 -7.78
CA GLU A 5 -12.92 3.37 -7.57
C GLU A 5 -12.04 3.04 -6.35
N LEU A 6 -12.32 1.91 -5.70
CA LEU A 6 -11.60 1.47 -4.49
C LEU A 6 -10.43 0.54 -4.83
N TYR A 7 -10.58 -0.27 -5.87
CA TYR A 7 -9.60 -1.23 -6.35
C TYR A 7 -9.81 -1.45 -7.86
N GLU A 8 -8.81 -1.96 -8.55
CA GLU A 8 -8.84 -2.26 -9.99
C GLU A 8 -9.08 -3.73 -10.30
N ALA A 9 -8.91 -4.61 -9.31
CA ALA A 9 -9.19 -6.03 -9.45
C ALA A 9 -10.61 -6.27 -10.01
N PRO A 10 -10.78 -7.12 -11.04
CA PRO A 10 -12.06 -7.35 -11.72
C PRO A 10 -12.99 -8.26 -10.90
N VAL A 11 -13.03 -8.09 -9.59
CA VAL A 11 -13.91 -8.85 -8.68
C VAL A 11 -15.30 -8.21 -8.71
N LYS A 12 -16.31 -9.02 -9.02
CA LYS A 12 -17.71 -8.62 -8.92
C LYS A 12 -18.28 -9.23 -7.65
N ASN A 13 -18.77 -8.38 -6.75
CA ASN A 13 -19.40 -8.77 -5.48
C ASN A 13 -18.48 -9.65 -4.61
N PRO A 14 -17.33 -9.14 -4.17
CA PRO A 14 -16.49 -9.89 -3.25
C PRO A 14 -17.28 -10.27 -2.00
N HIS A 15 -17.19 -11.53 -1.54
CA HIS A 15 -17.92 -11.98 -0.34
C HIS A 15 -17.05 -12.03 0.91
N LYS A 16 -15.73 -12.22 0.78
CA LYS A 16 -14.76 -12.15 1.88
C LYS A 16 -13.51 -11.38 1.48
N ASN A 17 -13.23 -10.31 2.21
CA ASN A 17 -12.14 -9.39 1.91
C ASN A 17 -11.18 -9.25 3.08
N ASP A 18 -9.88 -9.17 2.81
CA ASP A 18 -8.90 -8.56 3.72
C ASP A 18 -8.51 -7.20 3.13
N SER A 19 -8.75 -6.10 3.82
CA SER A 19 -8.57 -4.76 3.26
C SER A 19 -8.25 -3.73 4.34
N ASN A 20 -7.29 -2.86 4.04
CA ASN A 20 -6.98 -1.67 4.83
C ASN A 20 -7.80 -0.42 4.40
N ILE A 21 -8.74 -0.58 3.47
CA ILE A 21 -9.82 0.38 3.15
C ILE A 21 -11.18 -0.24 3.47
N GLN A 22 -11.22 -1.03 4.55
CA GLN A 22 -12.34 -1.91 4.91
C GLN A 22 -13.70 -1.22 4.96
N SER A 23 -13.77 -0.01 5.51
CA SER A 23 -15.05 0.70 5.68
C SER A 23 -15.66 1.04 4.32
N ASP A 24 -14.86 1.60 3.42
CA ASP A 24 -15.34 1.98 2.08
C ASP A 24 -15.74 0.74 1.26
N VAL A 25 -14.97 -0.35 1.36
CA VAL A 25 -15.28 -1.62 0.68
C VAL A 25 -16.56 -2.23 1.25
N ALA A 26 -16.74 -2.20 2.57
CA ALA A 26 -17.93 -2.74 3.23
C ALA A 26 -19.18 -1.92 2.91
N GLU A 27 -19.06 -0.59 2.80
CA GLU A 27 -20.16 0.28 2.37
C GLU A 27 -20.55 0.06 0.90
N LYS A 28 -19.56 -0.10 0.02
CA LYS A 28 -19.78 -0.34 -1.41
C LYS A 28 -20.28 -1.76 -1.72
N HIS A 29 -19.94 -2.72 -0.86
CA HIS A 29 -20.34 -4.13 -0.98
C HIS A 29 -21.00 -4.62 0.31
N PRO A 30 -22.27 -4.28 0.58
CA PRO A 30 -22.99 -4.71 1.78
C PRO A 30 -23.10 -6.24 1.92
N GLU A 31 -22.97 -6.97 0.82
CA GLU A 31 -22.93 -8.44 0.76
C GLU A 31 -21.56 -9.05 1.11
N ALA A 32 -20.52 -8.23 1.24
CA ALA A 32 -19.17 -8.64 1.58
C ALA A 32 -18.98 -8.70 3.10
N ASP A 33 -18.30 -9.73 3.56
CA ASP A 33 -17.69 -9.80 4.89
C ASP A 33 -16.26 -9.27 4.78
N VAL A 34 -16.01 -8.09 5.34
CA VAL A 34 -14.74 -7.38 5.18
C VAL A 34 -13.96 -7.41 6.49
N LYS A 35 -12.78 -8.00 6.46
CA LYS A 35 -11.79 -7.97 7.53
C LYS A 35 -10.74 -6.92 7.19
N GLY A 36 -10.34 -6.12 8.16
CA GLY A 36 -9.11 -5.34 8.11
C GLY A 36 -8.21 -5.75 9.26
N ILE A 37 -6.91 -5.80 9.03
CA ILE A 37 -5.91 -6.11 10.06
C ILE A 37 -4.92 -4.95 10.20
N ASP A 38 -4.53 -4.65 11.44
CA ASP A 38 -3.44 -3.72 11.75
C ASP A 38 -2.78 -4.12 13.08
N VAL A 39 -1.50 -3.82 13.25
CA VAL A 39 -0.78 -4.03 14.52
C VAL A 39 -1.06 -2.91 15.53
N SER A 40 -1.68 -1.83 15.10
CA SER A 40 -2.01 -0.65 15.89
C SER A 40 -3.52 -0.60 16.15
N PRO A 41 -3.96 -0.23 17.36
CA PRO A 41 -5.38 -0.10 17.69
C PRO A 41 -5.96 1.24 17.16
N ILE A 42 -5.94 1.45 15.84
CA ILE A 42 -6.36 2.70 15.17
C ILE A 42 -7.80 2.68 14.66
N GLN A 43 -8.66 1.88 15.29
CA GLN A 43 -10.00 1.60 14.79
C GLN A 43 -10.90 2.85 14.89
N PRO A 44 -11.72 3.14 13.87
CA PRO A 44 -12.69 4.23 13.94
C PRO A 44 -13.77 3.93 14.97
N THR A 45 -14.40 4.96 15.50
CA THR A 45 -15.47 4.84 16.52
C THR A 45 -16.73 4.16 15.98
N TRP A 46 -16.88 4.09 14.66
CA TRP A 46 -17.98 3.43 13.98
C TRP A 46 -17.47 2.70 12.75
N VAL A 47 -18.03 1.51 12.51
CA VAL A 47 -17.72 0.66 11.35
C VAL A 47 -19.01 0.08 10.78
N PRO A 48 -19.10 -0.17 9.46
CA PRO A 48 -20.22 -0.89 8.87
C PRO A 48 -20.43 -2.27 9.53
N PRO A 49 -21.67 -2.78 9.61
CA PRO A 49 -21.97 -4.04 10.30
C PRO A 49 -21.31 -5.28 9.66
N ASN A 50 -20.91 -5.16 8.41
CA ASN A 50 -20.22 -6.18 7.62
C ASN A 50 -18.69 -5.96 7.55
N ALA A 51 -18.15 -5.02 8.35
CA ALA A 51 -16.72 -4.79 8.52
C ALA A 51 -16.25 -5.20 9.91
N ARG A 52 -15.09 -5.85 10.01
CA ARG A 52 -14.41 -6.15 11.28
C ARG A 52 -12.95 -5.73 11.22
N PHE A 53 -12.44 -5.29 12.36
CA PHE A 53 -11.03 -4.94 12.54
C PHE A 53 -10.42 -5.89 13.55
N GLU A 54 -9.30 -6.48 13.17
CA GLU A 54 -8.55 -7.40 14.01
C GLU A 54 -7.16 -6.80 14.28
N LEU A 55 -6.75 -6.83 15.56
CA LEU A 55 -5.39 -6.48 15.94
C LEU A 55 -4.51 -7.69 15.62
N ASP A 56 -3.83 -7.66 14.48
CA ASP A 56 -3.08 -8.80 13.95
C ASP A 56 -1.85 -8.34 13.15
N ASP A 57 -0.87 -9.24 13.00
CA ASP A 57 0.40 -8.97 12.32
C ASP A 57 0.55 -9.90 11.10
N TYR A 58 0.45 -9.30 9.91
CA TYR A 58 0.61 -10.00 8.63
C TYR A 58 2.01 -10.60 8.40
N ASN A 59 3.01 -10.29 9.23
CA ASN A 59 4.33 -10.90 9.15
C ASN A 59 4.41 -12.28 9.80
N LEU A 60 3.41 -12.62 10.63
CA LEU A 60 3.30 -13.94 11.26
C LEU A 60 2.84 -14.99 10.24
N GLU A 61 2.74 -16.25 10.66
CA GLU A 61 2.30 -17.33 9.78
C GLU A 61 0.78 -17.30 9.58
N TRP A 62 0.33 -17.27 8.32
CA TRP A 62 -1.08 -17.19 8.00
C TRP A 62 -1.71 -18.58 8.10
N GLN A 63 -2.78 -18.68 8.89
CA GLN A 63 -3.57 -19.92 9.04
C GLN A 63 -4.67 -20.05 7.98
N ASP A 64 -4.93 -18.98 7.24
CA ASP A 64 -6.00 -18.91 6.25
C ASP A 64 -5.60 -19.62 4.95
N ILE A 65 -6.47 -20.51 4.47
CA ILE A 65 -6.32 -21.23 3.20
C ILE A 65 -7.64 -21.14 2.45
N ASP A 66 -7.61 -20.76 1.17
CA ASP A 66 -8.79 -20.67 0.30
C ASP A 66 -9.97 -19.91 0.98
N LYS A 67 -9.67 -18.82 1.68
CA LYS A 67 -10.64 -18.12 2.54
C LYS A 67 -11.20 -16.86 1.89
N TYR A 68 -10.35 -16.10 1.21
CA TYR A 68 -10.69 -14.77 0.70
C TYR A 68 -10.99 -14.78 -0.79
N ASP A 69 -11.92 -13.93 -1.21
CA ASP A 69 -12.21 -13.67 -2.62
C ASP A 69 -11.33 -12.53 -3.15
N LEU A 70 -10.98 -11.57 -2.28
CA LEU A 70 -10.08 -10.46 -2.56
C LEU A 70 -9.19 -10.19 -1.34
N ILE A 71 -7.90 -9.98 -1.59
CA ILE A 71 -6.98 -9.36 -0.63
C ILE A 71 -6.60 -8.00 -1.20
N HIS A 72 -6.77 -6.95 -0.40
CA HIS A 72 -6.38 -5.60 -0.73
C HIS A 72 -5.26 -5.15 0.21
N GLN A 73 -4.13 -4.79 -0.39
CA GLN A 73 -2.92 -4.37 0.31
C GLN A 73 -2.51 -2.98 -0.18
N ARG A 74 -2.24 -2.04 0.74
CA ARG A 74 -1.77 -0.71 0.33
C ARG A 74 -0.81 -0.11 1.34
N GLU A 75 0.30 0.44 0.85
CA GLU A 75 1.24 1.24 1.63
C GLU A 75 1.80 0.50 2.87
N LEU A 76 2.30 -0.72 2.66
CA LEU A 76 2.99 -1.55 3.66
C LEU A 76 4.52 -1.56 3.48
N LEU A 77 5.08 -0.74 2.59
CA LEU A 77 6.53 -0.56 2.50
C LEU A 77 7.13 -0.17 3.87
N GLY A 78 8.32 -0.68 4.16
CA GLY A 78 8.98 -0.46 5.45
C GLY A 78 8.41 -1.24 6.64
N SER A 79 7.42 -2.12 6.46
CA SER A 79 6.89 -2.98 7.53
C SER A 79 6.96 -4.49 7.25
N ILE A 80 7.19 -4.89 6.00
CA ILE A 80 7.34 -6.31 5.61
C ILE A 80 8.82 -6.65 5.37
N PRO A 81 9.39 -7.62 6.11
CA PRO A 81 10.79 -8.02 5.95
C PRO A 81 11.03 -8.98 4.78
N ASP A 82 10.01 -9.75 4.37
CA ASP A 82 10.09 -10.72 3.28
C ASP A 82 8.82 -10.63 2.41
N TRP A 83 8.88 -9.73 1.41
CA TRP A 83 7.80 -9.52 0.44
C TRP A 83 7.46 -10.75 -0.40
N PRO A 84 8.44 -11.52 -0.92
CA PRO A 84 8.15 -12.80 -1.58
C PRO A 84 7.37 -13.77 -0.69
N LYS A 85 7.71 -13.89 0.60
CA LYS A 85 6.95 -14.71 1.55
C LYS A 85 5.55 -14.16 1.74
N PHE A 86 5.40 -12.86 1.97
CA PHE A 86 4.11 -12.21 2.14
C PHE A 86 3.16 -12.52 0.97
N TYR A 87 3.61 -12.36 -0.28
CA TYR A 87 2.76 -12.66 -1.44
C TYR A 87 2.44 -14.15 -1.61
N ARG A 88 3.32 -15.06 -1.18
CA ARG A 88 3.00 -16.50 -1.12
C ARG A 88 1.89 -16.80 -0.11
N GLU A 89 1.90 -16.14 1.05
CA GLU A 89 0.82 -16.29 2.03
C GLU A 89 -0.50 -15.71 1.51
N CYS A 90 -0.47 -14.54 0.85
CA CYS A 90 -1.65 -13.99 0.17
C CYS A 90 -2.22 -14.97 -0.87
N PHE A 91 -1.34 -15.56 -1.70
CA PHE A 91 -1.76 -16.52 -2.72
C PHE A 91 -2.45 -17.74 -2.09
N LYS A 92 -1.89 -18.31 -1.03
CA LYS A 92 -2.44 -19.45 -0.29
C LYS A 92 -3.79 -19.13 0.38
N ALA A 93 -3.96 -17.90 0.87
CA ALA A 93 -5.17 -17.48 1.57
C ALA A 93 -6.34 -17.16 0.61
N LEU A 94 -6.07 -16.90 -0.67
CA LEU A 94 -7.08 -16.66 -1.69
C LEU A 94 -7.69 -17.97 -2.19
N LYS A 95 -9.02 -17.97 -2.39
CA LYS A 95 -9.70 -19.06 -3.08
C LYS A 95 -9.22 -19.21 -4.52
N PRO A 96 -9.38 -20.38 -5.15
CA PRO A 96 -9.21 -20.50 -6.59
C PRO A 96 -10.10 -19.49 -7.33
N GLY A 97 -9.47 -18.61 -8.11
CA GLY A 97 -10.14 -17.51 -8.83
C GLY A 97 -10.25 -16.19 -8.05
N GLY A 98 -9.76 -16.13 -6.82
CA GLY A 98 -9.62 -14.91 -6.03
C GLY A 98 -8.55 -13.97 -6.59
N TRP A 99 -8.56 -12.72 -6.11
CA TRP A 99 -7.67 -11.66 -6.59
C TRP A 99 -6.89 -11.00 -5.45
N ILE A 100 -5.71 -10.49 -5.79
CA ILE A 100 -5.03 -9.50 -4.96
C ILE A 100 -5.03 -8.16 -5.70
N ASP A 101 -5.33 -7.10 -4.97
CA ASP A 101 -5.12 -5.72 -5.40
C ASP A 101 -4.10 -5.10 -4.45
N CYS A 102 -3.00 -4.59 -5.00
CA CYS A 102 -1.90 -4.09 -4.19
C CYS A 102 -1.32 -2.80 -4.76
N SER A 103 -0.99 -1.85 -3.88
CA SER A 103 -0.38 -0.59 -4.29
C SER A 103 0.67 -0.08 -3.30
N GLU A 104 1.85 0.27 -3.82
CA GLU A 104 2.93 0.92 -3.09
C GLU A 104 3.37 2.18 -3.83
N PRO A 105 3.70 3.27 -3.13
CA PRO A 105 4.31 4.42 -3.75
C PRO A 105 5.75 4.11 -4.18
N GLY A 106 6.22 4.81 -5.21
CA GLY A 106 7.63 4.79 -5.56
C GLY A 106 8.45 5.51 -4.50
N LEU A 107 9.63 4.98 -4.19
CA LEU A 107 10.54 5.61 -3.22
C LEU A 107 11.13 6.93 -3.71
N TYR A 108 11.42 7.00 -5.02
CA TYR A 108 12.07 8.16 -5.61
C TYR A 108 11.04 9.07 -6.27
N PHE A 109 11.07 10.35 -5.87
CA PHE A 109 10.26 11.38 -6.52
C PHE A 109 10.79 11.68 -7.92
N GLU A 110 9.85 11.99 -8.82
CA GLU A 110 10.12 12.38 -10.20
C GLU A 110 9.52 13.75 -10.48
N SER A 111 10.03 14.44 -11.49
CA SER A 111 9.51 15.73 -11.94
C SER A 111 9.25 15.69 -13.45
N PHE A 112 8.15 16.31 -13.87
CA PHE A 112 7.77 16.45 -15.28
C PHE A 112 8.51 17.58 -15.99
N TYR A 113 9.13 18.49 -15.24
CA TYR A 113 9.72 19.72 -15.78
C TYR A 113 11.24 19.67 -15.83
N ASP A 114 11.87 18.91 -14.94
CA ASP A 114 13.32 18.83 -14.85
C ASP A 114 13.77 17.50 -14.24
N THR A 115 15.02 17.13 -14.47
CA THR A 115 15.65 16.01 -13.78
C THR A 115 16.11 16.47 -12.40
N LEU A 116 15.74 15.74 -11.35
CA LEU A 116 16.23 16.06 -10.02
C LEU A 116 17.73 15.75 -9.93
N GLY A 117 18.53 16.77 -9.60
CA GLY A 117 19.98 16.61 -9.34
C GLY A 117 20.24 15.71 -8.13
N GLU A 118 21.43 15.12 -8.05
CA GLU A 118 21.82 14.21 -6.95
C GLU A 118 21.77 14.87 -5.57
N ASP A 119 21.96 16.18 -5.52
CA ASP A 119 21.89 17.02 -4.32
C ASP A 119 20.47 17.51 -3.99
N HIS A 120 19.48 17.18 -4.82
CA HIS A 120 18.10 17.59 -4.62
C HIS A 120 17.50 16.90 -3.38
N ALA A 121 16.81 17.66 -2.53
CA ALA A 121 16.29 17.17 -1.24
C ALA A 121 15.47 15.86 -1.36
N TYR A 122 14.63 15.73 -2.38
CA TYR A 122 13.87 14.50 -2.64
C TYR A 122 14.73 13.27 -3.00
N LYS A 123 15.83 13.46 -3.73
CA LYS A 123 16.76 12.35 -4.01
C LYS A 123 17.52 11.97 -2.75
N THR A 124 18.04 12.96 -2.02
CA THR A 124 18.69 12.75 -0.71
C THR A 124 17.78 11.99 0.24
N TRP A 125 16.50 12.38 0.32
CA TRP A 125 15.50 11.72 1.15
C TRP A 125 15.27 10.26 0.72
N GLY A 126 15.06 10.00 -0.57
CA GLY A 126 14.86 8.66 -1.09
C GLY A 126 16.06 7.74 -0.82
N THR A 127 17.27 8.24 -1.02
CA THR A 127 18.52 7.52 -0.71
C THR A 127 18.64 7.23 0.78
N ALA A 128 18.36 8.19 1.66
CA ALA A 128 18.41 8.00 3.10
C ALA A 128 17.37 6.94 3.56
N MET A 129 16.15 6.99 3.03
CA MET A 129 15.11 5.99 3.30
C MET A 129 15.50 4.59 2.80
N PHE A 130 16.11 4.48 1.62
CA PHE A 130 16.65 3.22 1.10
C PHE A 130 17.69 2.64 2.04
N GLU A 131 18.68 3.44 2.44
CA GLU A 131 19.77 3.00 3.31
C GLU A 131 19.26 2.59 4.70
N ALA A 132 18.43 3.43 5.33
CA ALA A 132 17.87 3.15 6.64
C ALA A 132 16.96 1.91 6.63
N GLY A 133 16.11 1.80 5.61
CA GLY A 133 15.23 0.64 5.43
C GLY A 133 16.00 -0.67 5.28
N ASN A 134 17.03 -0.68 4.42
CA ASN A 134 17.83 -1.88 4.19
C ASN A 134 18.66 -2.27 5.41
N LYS A 135 19.20 -1.31 6.18
CA LYS A 135 19.88 -1.60 7.45
C LYS A 135 18.94 -2.23 8.48
N ALA A 136 17.70 -1.75 8.55
CA ALA A 136 16.66 -2.29 9.42
C ALA A 136 16.06 -3.62 8.92
N GLY A 137 16.45 -4.11 7.73
CA GLY A 137 15.86 -5.29 7.11
C GLY A 137 14.41 -5.11 6.63
N LEU A 138 14.00 -3.86 6.40
CA LEU A 138 12.63 -3.46 6.07
C LEU A 138 12.67 -2.40 4.95
N SER A 139 12.72 -2.87 3.69
CA SER A 139 12.89 -2.02 2.52
C SER A 139 11.70 -1.09 2.26
N PHE A 140 12.00 0.11 1.78
CA PHE A 140 11.04 1.07 1.24
C PHE A 140 11.01 1.06 -0.30
N ASP A 141 12.02 0.48 -0.95
CA ASP A 141 12.06 0.28 -2.40
C ASP A 141 11.40 -1.05 -2.76
N VAL A 142 10.08 -1.01 -2.91
CA VAL A 142 9.21 -2.19 -3.06
C VAL A 142 8.51 -2.19 -4.41
N ALA A 143 7.92 -1.05 -4.79
CA ALA A 143 7.04 -0.92 -5.95
C ALA A 143 7.61 -1.51 -7.27
N PRO A 144 8.90 -1.33 -7.63
CA PRO A 144 9.44 -1.88 -8.87
C PRO A 144 9.45 -3.41 -8.95
N TYR A 145 9.41 -4.11 -7.81
CA TYR A 145 9.58 -5.57 -7.73
C TYR A 145 8.27 -6.34 -7.53
N MET A 146 7.20 -5.66 -7.10
CA MET A 146 5.92 -6.28 -6.74
C MET A 146 5.38 -7.21 -7.83
N LYS A 147 5.41 -6.77 -9.09
CA LYS A 147 4.92 -7.56 -10.22
C LYS A 147 5.63 -8.93 -10.30
N GLY A 148 6.96 -8.93 -10.19
CA GLY A 148 7.75 -10.16 -10.24
C GLY A 148 7.45 -11.07 -9.06
N TRP A 149 7.35 -10.53 -7.85
CA TRP A 149 7.03 -11.32 -6.67
C TRP A 149 5.62 -11.93 -6.69
N LEU A 150 4.64 -11.24 -7.29
CA LEU A 150 3.31 -11.78 -7.53
C LEU A 150 3.36 -12.94 -8.53
N GLU A 151 4.05 -12.76 -9.66
CA GLU A 151 4.22 -13.82 -10.66
C GLU A 151 4.93 -15.05 -10.07
N ASP A 152 5.99 -14.85 -9.28
CA ASP A 152 6.73 -15.92 -8.59
C ASP A 152 5.89 -16.65 -7.53
N ALA A 153 4.95 -15.96 -6.88
CA ALA A 153 4.02 -16.57 -5.93
C ALA A 153 2.96 -17.46 -6.61
N GLY A 154 2.79 -17.35 -7.94
CA GLY A 154 1.85 -18.15 -8.72
C GLY A 154 0.64 -17.35 -9.23
N PHE A 155 0.59 -16.03 -9.01
CA PHE A 155 -0.48 -15.21 -9.56
C PHE A 155 -0.39 -15.17 -11.09
N ILE A 156 -1.55 -15.24 -11.73
CA ILE A 156 -1.69 -15.11 -13.18
C ILE A 156 -2.45 -13.82 -13.51
N ASN A 157 -2.35 -13.36 -14.76
CA ASN A 157 -2.96 -12.11 -15.23
C ASN A 157 -2.51 -10.86 -14.46
N VAL A 158 -1.26 -10.84 -13.96
CA VAL A 158 -0.71 -9.72 -13.21
C VAL A 158 -0.64 -8.47 -14.10
N ARG A 159 -1.29 -7.39 -13.66
CA ARG A 159 -1.30 -6.09 -14.33
C ARG A 159 -0.66 -5.05 -13.43
N GLU A 160 0.30 -4.32 -13.98
CA GLU A 160 0.93 -3.18 -13.31
C GLU A 160 0.40 -1.90 -13.93
N ARG A 161 0.01 -0.94 -13.09
CA ARG A 161 -0.35 0.42 -13.50
C ARG A 161 0.38 1.41 -12.61
N LYS A 162 1.00 2.40 -13.24
CA LYS A 162 1.64 3.52 -12.54
C LYS A 162 0.70 4.72 -12.58
N PHE A 163 0.44 5.29 -11.42
CA PHE A 163 -0.36 6.50 -11.26
C PHE A 163 0.54 7.63 -10.81
N CYS A 164 0.38 8.79 -11.43
CA CYS A 164 1.03 10.00 -10.94
C CYS A 164 0.28 10.49 -9.69
N CYS A 165 0.96 10.51 -8.55
CA CYS A 165 0.53 11.27 -7.38
C CYS A 165 1.23 12.62 -7.44
N THR A 166 0.57 13.65 -7.98
CA THR A 166 1.13 14.99 -8.06
C THR A 166 1.35 15.57 -6.67
N ILE A 167 2.30 16.49 -6.50
CA ILE A 167 2.56 17.17 -5.22
C ILE A 167 2.33 18.67 -5.40
N GLY A 168 1.42 19.23 -4.61
CA GLY A 168 1.05 20.64 -4.65
C GLY A 168 -0.02 20.97 -5.71
N LYS A 169 -0.14 22.27 -6.02
CA LYS A 169 -1.28 22.84 -6.78
C LYS A 169 -1.02 23.03 -8.29
N TRP A 170 0.07 22.48 -8.83
CA TRP A 170 0.56 22.84 -10.16
C TRP A 170 -0.21 22.20 -11.32
N SER A 171 -0.85 21.04 -11.12
CA SER A 171 -1.60 20.39 -12.21
C SER A 171 -2.78 21.26 -12.66
N LYS A 172 -3.02 21.27 -13.97
CA LYS A 172 -4.17 21.93 -14.58
C LYS A 172 -5.44 21.07 -14.52
N ASP A 173 -5.30 19.75 -14.41
CA ASP A 173 -6.42 18.85 -14.20
C ASP A 173 -6.98 19.07 -12.77
N PRO A 174 -8.27 19.38 -12.60
CA PRO A 174 -8.84 19.68 -11.29
C PRO A 174 -8.69 18.55 -10.27
N TRP A 175 -8.78 17.29 -10.72
CA TRP A 175 -8.67 16.11 -9.87
C TRP A 175 -7.23 15.88 -9.43
N GLU A 176 -6.28 15.92 -10.36
CA GLU A 176 -4.85 15.84 -10.02
C GLU A 176 -4.45 16.97 -9.07
N ARG A 177 -4.90 18.19 -9.32
CA ARG A 177 -4.63 19.32 -8.43
C ARG A 177 -5.18 19.10 -7.02
N GLU A 178 -6.37 18.53 -6.88
CA GLU A 178 -6.94 18.18 -5.58
C GLU A 178 -6.12 17.10 -4.88
N VAL A 179 -5.81 16.01 -5.58
CA VAL A 179 -4.92 14.94 -5.07
C VAL A 179 -3.59 15.53 -4.63
N GLY A 180 -3.00 16.45 -5.40
CA GLY A 180 -1.71 17.03 -5.04
C GLY A 180 -1.73 17.98 -3.86
N VAL A 181 -2.86 18.62 -3.57
CA VAL A 181 -3.02 19.37 -2.31
C VAL A 181 -3.01 18.41 -1.12
N TRP A 182 -3.73 17.30 -1.22
CA TRP A 182 -3.77 16.29 -0.15
C TRP A 182 -2.42 15.61 0.05
N GLU A 183 -1.71 15.30 -1.03
CA GLU A 183 -0.38 14.70 -0.96
C GLU A 183 0.65 15.67 -0.37
N GLN A 184 0.61 16.96 -0.76
CA GLN A 184 1.47 17.97 -0.13
C GLN A 184 1.22 18.04 1.37
N LEU A 185 -0.04 18.08 1.80
CA LEU A 185 -0.40 18.11 3.23
C LEU A 185 0.10 16.86 3.95
N ARG A 186 -0.04 15.69 3.34
CA ARG A 186 0.47 14.42 3.86
C ARG A 186 1.98 14.47 4.09
N LEU A 187 2.74 14.95 3.10
CA LEU A 187 4.19 15.08 3.21
C LEU A 187 4.58 16.10 4.28
N ASP A 188 3.95 17.27 4.28
CA ASP A 188 4.24 18.35 5.24
C ASP A 188 3.97 17.91 6.70
N ALA A 189 2.90 17.16 6.93
CA ALA A 189 2.50 16.72 8.27
C ALA A 189 3.20 15.43 8.72
N GLY A 190 3.50 14.51 7.79
CA GLY A 190 3.94 13.15 8.11
C GLY A 190 5.41 12.86 7.86
N CYS A 191 6.13 13.68 7.08
CA CYS A 191 7.50 13.37 6.69
C CYS A 191 8.43 13.23 7.90
N GLN A 192 8.29 14.09 8.92
CA GLN A 192 9.12 13.99 10.12
C GLN A 192 8.86 12.67 10.86
N ASP A 193 7.61 12.39 11.21
CA ASP A 193 7.24 11.18 11.96
C ASP A 193 7.63 9.89 11.22
N PHE A 194 7.51 9.90 9.90
CA PHE A 194 7.86 8.76 9.04
C PHE A 194 9.37 8.48 9.01
N CYS A 195 10.21 9.50 9.18
CA CYS A 195 11.65 9.41 8.99
C CYS A 195 12.45 9.40 10.30
N GLU A 196 12.07 10.25 11.25
CA GLU A 196 12.90 10.66 12.38
C GLU A 196 13.44 9.47 13.19
N ARG A 197 12.55 8.59 13.65
CA ARG A 197 12.94 7.41 14.44
C ARG A 197 13.90 6.50 13.67
N ARG A 198 13.70 6.36 12.37
CA ARG A 198 14.46 5.43 11.55
C ARG A 198 15.84 5.97 11.22
N PHE A 199 15.92 7.25 10.87
CA PHE A 199 17.19 7.90 10.60
C PHE A 199 18.07 7.94 11.86
N MET A 200 17.51 8.31 13.02
CA MET A 200 18.26 8.31 14.28
C MET A 200 18.80 6.92 14.66
N ASN A 201 18.02 5.87 14.40
CA ASN A 201 18.43 4.51 14.76
C ASN A 201 19.47 3.92 13.80
N GLU A 202 19.32 4.18 12.49
CA GLU A 202 20.07 3.45 11.45
C GLU A 202 21.17 4.27 10.77
N LEU A 203 21.06 5.59 10.76
CA LEU A 203 21.98 6.49 10.05
C LEU A 203 22.85 7.34 10.99
N GLY A 204 22.45 7.51 12.25
CA GLY A 204 23.17 8.30 13.27
C GLY A 204 22.85 9.78 13.18
#